data_AF-A0C2I5-F1
#
_entry.id   AF-A0C2I5-F1
#
_cell.length_a   1.000
_cell.length_b   1.000
_cell.length_c   1.000
_cell.angle_alpha   90.00
_cell.angle_beta   90.00
_cell.angle_gamma   90.00
#
_symmetry.space_group_name_H-M   'P 1'
#
loop_
_entity.id
_entity.type
_entity.pdbx_description
1 polymer ?
#
loop_
_entity_poly.entity_id
_entity_poly.type
_entity_poly.pdbx_seq_one_letter_code
_entity_poly.pdbx_strand_id
1 'polypeptide(L)'
;MVKLLSKSPVALNSPTLQQWDNSFRENYEMYQTEIDKNTYALQRSIRGFWIFGKAFYPALTQHYSQKLELYQLKQQLGKIEQSEVNLYKTVDPSISTVLNKTFSTQWLWWNLQDISITAGLQVYAQLFNFGYSWRFGFLVLPYCARVFYDYATSYQNKSRAVEFLNWAIQYRKAKSQIERGSLDPQVVERYQALFGSVKKGPLQVYADVVELATQQNPNL
;
A
#
# COMPACT_ATOMS: atom_id res chain seq x y z
N MET A 1 -17.39 -19.60 3.12
CA MET A 1 -15.96 -19.35 2.80
C MET A 1 -15.72 -19.87 1.40
N VAL A 2 -15.37 -19.01 0.45
CA VAL A 2 -15.12 -19.43 -0.95
C VAL A 2 -13.68 -19.93 -1.03
N LYS A 3 -13.48 -21.23 -1.30
CA LYS A 3 -12.16 -21.79 -1.59
C LYS A 3 -11.94 -21.75 -3.10
N LEU A 4 -10.96 -20.97 -3.52
CA LEU A 4 -10.54 -20.92 -4.91
C LEU A 4 -9.61 -22.11 -5.20
N LEU A 5 -9.68 -22.63 -6.42
CA LEU A 5 -8.67 -23.57 -6.92
C LEU A 5 -7.30 -22.89 -6.92
N SER A 6 -6.24 -23.61 -6.59
CA SER A 6 -4.87 -23.07 -6.46
C SER A 6 -4.24 -22.67 -7.79
N LYS A 7 -4.77 -23.15 -8.93
CA LYS A 7 -4.30 -22.82 -10.28
C LYS A 7 -5.41 -22.18 -11.09
N SER A 8 -5.02 -21.19 -11.89
CA SER A 8 -5.88 -20.49 -12.82
C SER A 8 -6.42 -21.43 -13.91
N PRO A 9 -7.73 -21.39 -14.22
CA PRO A 9 -8.31 -22.04 -15.40
C PRO A 9 -8.16 -21.21 -16.69
N VAL A 10 -7.51 -20.04 -16.62
CA VAL A 10 -7.34 -19.15 -17.78
C VAL A 10 -6.40 -19.82 -18.80
N ALA A 11 -6.82 -19.84 -20.06
CA ALA A 11 -6.02 -20.34 -21.18
C ALA A 11 -4.66 -19.62 -21.30
N LEU A 12 -3.63 -20.34 -21.75
CA LEU A 12 -2.22 -19.91 -21.90
C LEU A 12 -2.00 -18.65 -22.76
N ASN A 13 -3.04 -18.11 -23.39
CA ASN A 13 -2.96 -17.04 -24.39
C ASN A 13 -2.70 -15.64 -23.77
N SER A 14 -2.66 -15.50 -22.43
CA SER A 14 -2.19 -14.27 -21.76
C SER A 14 -1.38 -14.63 -20.50
N PRO A 15 -0.03 -14.65 -20.58
CA PRO A 15 0.83 -14.99 -19.45
C PRO A 15 0.68 -14.00 -18.29
N THR A 16 0.48 -12.69 -18.56
CA THR A 16 0.28 -11.70 -17.49
C THR A 16 -1.00 -11.98 -16.71
N LEU A 17 -2.10 -12.30 -17.40
CA LEU A 17 -3.36 -12.57 -16.73
C LEU A 17 -3.35 -13.89 -15.98
N GLN A 18 -2.65 -14.90 -16.49
CA GLN A 18 -2.45 -16.17 -15.78
C GLN A 18 -1.62 -15.98 -14.51
N GLN A 19 -0.51 -15.24 -14.57
CA GLN A 19 0.30 -14.91 -13.38
C GLN A 19 -0.51 -14.11 -12.36
N TRP A 20 -1.34 -13.17 -12.82
CA TRP A 20 -2.19 -12.38 -11.97
C TRP A 20 -3.27 -13.22 -11.29
N ASP A 21 -3.99 -14.08 -12.03
CA ASP A 21 -5.03 -14.95 -11.47
C ASP A 21 -4.45 -15.99 -10.50
N ASN A 22 -3.27 -16.56 -10.79
CA ASN A 22 -2.56 -17.43 -9.85
C ASN A 22 -2.21 -16.68 -8.55
N SER A 23 -1.63 -15.48 -8.66
CA SER A 23 -1.27 -14.65 -7.50
C SER A 23 -2.49 -14.23 -6.67
N PHE A 24 -3.61 -13.93 -7.36
CA PHE A 24 -4.90 -13.64 -6.73
C PHE A 24 -5.36 -14.83 -5.89
N ARG A 25 -5.42 -16.02 -6.49
CA ARG A 25 -5.89 -17.26 -5.85
C ARG A 25 -5.05 -17.67 -4.65
N GLU A 26 -3.73 -17.61 -4.80
CA GLU A 26 -2.78 -17.99 -3.74
C GLU A 26 -2.95 -17.13 -2.48
N ASN A 27 -3.21 -15.82 -2.66
CA ASN A 27 -3.27 -14.87 -1.55
C ASN A 27 -4.72 -14.52 -1.12
N TYR A 28 -5.73 -15.03 -1.81
CA TYR A 28 -7.13 -14.65 -1.62
C TYR A 28 -7.60 -14.85 -0.18
N GLU A 29 -7.33 -16.03 0.40
CA GLU A 29 -7.80 -16.38 1.75
C GLU A 29 -7.16 -15.50 2.83
N MET A 30 -5.86 -15.21 2.69
CA MET A 30 -5.14 -14.30 3.59
C MET A 30 -5.76 -12.91 3.58
N TYR A 31 -5.98 -12.32 2.40
CA TYR A 31 -6.57 -10.99 2.31
C TYR A 31 -8.03 -10.97 2.71
N GLN A 32 -8.82 -11.98 2.34
CA GLN A 32 -10.21 -12.07 2.75
C GLN A 32 -10.35 -12.09 4.27
N THR A 33 -9.46 -12.83 4.96
CA THR A 33 -9.43 -12.87 6.43
C THR A 33 -9.16 -11.50 7.03
N GLU A 34 -8.20 -10.75 6.50
CA GLU A 34 -7.91 -9.39 6.98
C GLU A 34 -9.03 -8.39 6.61
N ILE A 35 -9.67 -8.54 5.44
CA ILE A 35 -10.84 -7.75 5.04
C ILE A 35 -12.00 -7.99 6.01
N ASP A 36 -12.33 -9.25 6.30
CA ASP A 36 -13.43 -9.60 7.19
C ASP A 36 -13.17 -9.08 8.61
N LYS A 37 -11.93 -9.21 9.11
CA LYS A 37 -11.51 -8.69 10.41
C LYS A 37 -11.64 -7.18 10.52
N ASN A 38 -11.17 -6.43 9.52
CA ASN A 38 -11.28 -4.96 9.51
C ASN A 38 -12.74 -4.50 9.32
N THR A 39 -13.51 -5.21 8.50
CA THR A 39 -14.95 -4.97 8.30
C THR A 39 -15.73 -5.20 9.58
N TYR A 40 -15.49 -6.30 10.28
CA TYR A 40 -16.09 -6.59 11.58
C TYR A 40 -15.73 -5.52 12.62
N ALA A 41 -14.47 -5.09 12.65
CA ALA A 41 -14.03 -4.01 13.55
C ALA A 41 -14.75 -2.68 13.26
N LEU A 42 -14.98 -2.35 11.99
CA LEU A 42 -15.75 -1.16 11.56
C LEU A 42 -17.25 -1.29 11.90
N GLN A 43 -17.86 -2.43 11.63
CA GLN A 43 -19.27 -2.65 11.98
C GLN A 43 -19.48 -2.57 13.49
N ARG A 44 -18.55 -3.11 14.28
CA ARG A 44 -18.57 -3.01 15.74
C ARG A 44 -18.27 -1.59 16.23
N SER A 45 -17.43 -0.82 15.54
CA SER A 45 -17.18 0.58 15.91
C SER A 45 -18.41 1.47 15.70
N ILE A 46 -19.20 1.19 14.66
CA ILE A 46 -20.46 1.88 14.37
C ILE A 46 -21.57 1.47 15.36
N ARG A 47 -21.59 0.20 15.80
CA ARG A 47 -22.62 -0.34 16.73
C ARG A 47 -22.28 -0.20 18.22
N GLY A 48 -21.18 0.47 18.58
CA GLY A 48 -20.70 0.56 19.96
C GLY A 48 -21.47 1.54 20.85
N PHE A 49 -21.72 1.14 22.10
CA PHE A 49 -22.42 1.91 23.14
C PHE A 49 -21.75 3.28 23.43
N TRP A 50 -22.59 4.28 23.73
CA TRP A 50 -22.35 5.74 23.81
C TRP A 50 -21.11 6.28 24.56
N ILE A 51 -20.32 5.46 25.27
CA ILE A 51 -19.16 5.93 26.08
C ILE A 51 -17.87 5.14 25.81
N PHE A 52 -17.97 3.94 25.23
CA PHE A 52 -16.82 3.10 24.79
C PHE A 52 -16.85 2.79 23.29
N GLY A 53 -17.83 3.33 22.57
CA GLY A 53 -17.98 3.17 21.14
C GLY A 53 -16.84 3.88 20.41
N LYS A 54 -16.09 3.13 19.60
CA LYS A 54 -15.03 3.65 18.71
C LYS A 54 -15.53 4.75 17.74
N ALA A 55 -16.84 4.96 17.62
CA ALA A 55 -17.44 6.12 16.95
C ALA A 55 -16.99 7.48 17.53
N PHE A 56 -16.66 7.56 18.83
CA PHE A 56 -16.09 8.76 19.45
C PHE A 56 -14.61 9.00 19.14
N TYR A 57 -13.95 8.04 18.48
CA TYR A 57 -12.56 8.13 18.07
C TYR A 57 -12.46 8.04 16.54
N PRO A 58 -12.72 9.15 15.82
CA PRO A 58 -12.71 9.21 14.36
C PRO A 58 -11.42 8.64 13.77
N ALA A 59 -10.28 8.93 14.40
CA ALA A 59 -8.97 8.47 13.97
C ALA A 59 -8.83 6.93 13.96
N LEU A 60 -9.45 6.23 14.93
CA LEU A 60 -9.42 4.77 14.96
C LEU A 60 -10.29 4.18 13.86
N THR A 61 -11.48 4.74 13.63
CA THR A 61 -12.40 4.30 12.58
C THR A 61 -11.80 4.55 11.19
N GLN A 62 -11.19 5.72 10.98
CA GLN A 62 -10.47 6.08 9.76
C GLN A 62 -9.28 5.14 9.48
N HIS A 63 -8.58 4.69 10.51
CA HIS A 63 -7.50 3.71 10.33
C HIS A 63 -8.00 2.37 9.81
N TYR A 64 -9.13 1.86 10.32
CA TYR A 64 -9.70 0.61 9.84
C TYR A 64 -10.26 0.74 8.42
N SER A 65 -10.89 1.86 8.06
CA SER A 65 -11.37 2.09 6.69
C SER A 65 -10.23 2.16 5.68
N GLN A 66 -9.14 2.86 6.02
CA GLN A 66 -7.94 2.91 5.17
C GLN A 66 -7.27 1.55 5.02
N LYS A 67 -7.19 0.76 6.11
CA LYS A 67 -6.66 -0.60 6.03
C LYS A 67 -7.53 -1.48 5.13
N LEU A 68 -8.85 -1.37 5.28
CA LEU A 68 -9.80 -2.11 4.47
C LEU A 68 -9.59 -1.82 2.98
N GLU A 69 -9.51 -0.55 2.60
CA GLU A 69 -9.24 -0.12 1.21
C GLU A 69 -7.93 -0.72 0.67
N LEU A 70 -6.84 -0.61 1.44
CA LEU A 70 -5.54 -1.18 1.06
C LEU A 70 -5.59 -2.70 0.87
N TYR A 71 -6.29 -3.42 1.75
CA TYR A 71 -6.43 -4.88 1.64
C TYR A 71 -7.34 -5.29 0.49
N GLN A 72 -8.39 -4.53 0.19
CA GLN A 72 -9.24 -4.77 -0.99
C GLN A 72 -8.46 -4.60 -2.29
N LEU A 73 -7.68 -3.51 -2.42
CA LEU A 73 -6.81 -3.29 -3.57
C LEU A 73 -5.71 -4.35 -3.68
N LYS A 74 -5.12 -4.77 -2.56
CA LYS A 74 -4.18 -5.89 -2.53
C LYS A 74 -4.82 -7.21 -2.91
N GLN A 75 -6.07 -7.46 -2.49
CA GLN A 75 -6.80 -8.66 -2.88
C GLN A 75 -7.00 -8.66 -4.39
N GLN A 76 -7.42 -7.55 -4.99
CA GLN A 76 -7.53 -7.43 -6.45
C GLN A 76 -6.21 -7.66 -7.18
N LEU A 77 -5.09 -7.19 -6.62
CA LEU A 77 -3.75 -7.43 -7.18
C LEU A 77 -3.21 -8.85 -6.92
N GLY A 78 -3.59 -9.50 -5.82
CA GLY A 78 -2.98 -10.74 -5.34
C GLY A 78 -1.57 -10.55 -4.76
N LYS A 79 -0.65 -9.95 -5.52
CA LYS A 79 0.73 -9.70 -5.08
C LYS A 79 1.25 -8.42 -5.73
N ILE A 80 2.12 -7.69 -5.05
CA ILE A 80 2.86 -6.58 -5.63
C ILE A 80 4.12 -7.14 -6.30
N GLU A 81 4.27 -6.92 -7.60
CA GLU A 81 5.44 -7.40 -8.34
C GLU A 81 6.58 -6.38 -8.30
N GLN A 82 7.82 -6.84 -8.11
CA GLN A 82 8.97 -5.94 -8.00
C GLN A 82 9.25 -5.19 -9.31
N SER A 83 8.91 -5.77 -10.45
CA SER A 83 8.99 -5.13 -11.77
C SER A 83 8.11 -3.89 -11.86
N GLU A 84 6.89 -3.96 -11.32
CA GLU A 84 5.92 -2.85 -11.28
C GLU A 84 6.40 -1.74 -10.36
N VAL A 85 6.95 -2.11 -9.19
CA VAL A 85 7.57 -1.16 -8.27
C VAL A 85 8.73 -0.44 -8.93
N ASN A 86 9.59 -1.17 -9.66
CA ASN A 86 10.73 -0.57 -10.35
C ASN A 86 10.31 0.36 -11.49
N LEU A 87 9.25 0.02 -12.21
CA LEU A 87 8.71 0.88 -13.25
C LEU A 87 8.10 2.16 -12.66
N TYR A 88 7.35 2.04 -11.56
CA TYR A 88 6.75 3.18 -10.87
C TYR A 88 7.77 4.09 -10.19
N LYS A 89 9.00 3.63 -9.90
CA LYS A 89 10.07 4.50 -9.36
C LYS A 89 10.43 5.66 -10.27
N THR A 90 10.15 5.55 -11.57
CA THR A 90 10.31 6.67 -12.53
C THR A 90 9.37 7.83 -12.24
N VAL A 91 8.22 7.54 -11.62
CA VAL A 91 7.17 8.48 -11.25
C VAL A 91 7.33 8.89 -9.77
N ASP A 92 7.59 7.92 -8.89
CA ASP A 92 7.82 8.12 -7.46
C ASP A 92 9.03 7.30 -6.97
N PRO A 93 10.23 7.91 -6.86
CA PRO A 93 11.44 7.20 -6.43
C PRO A 93 11.35 6.59 -5.02
N SER A 94 10.49 7.15 -4.16
CA SER A 94 10.35 6.75 -2.75
C SER A 94 9.30 5.67 -2.52
N ILE A 95 8.63 5.18 -3.58
CA ILE A 95 7.51 4.26 -3.47
C ILE A 95 7.87 2.97 -2.74
N SER A 96 9.08 2.44 -2.90
CA SER A 96 9.51 1.24 -2.17
C SER A 96 9.53 1.46 -0.65
N THR A 97 10.00 2.62 -0.20
CA THR A 97 10.00 2.98 1.22
C THR A 97 8.57 3.20 1.72
N VAL A 98 7.71 3.82 0.91
CA VAL A 98 6.29 4.01 1.22
C VAL A 98 5.57 2.67 1.39
N LEU A 99 5.72 1.75 0.42
CA LEU A 99 5.12 0.41 0.47
C LEU A 99 5.64 -0.40 1.66
N ASN A 100 6.93 -0.31 1.97
CA ASN A 100 7.49 -0.93 3.17
C ASN A 100 6.85 -0.33 4.42
N LYS A 101 6.81 1.00 4.59
CA LYS A 101 6.18 1.62 5.77
C LYS A 101 4.69 1.24 5.91
N THR A 102 3.98 1.15 4.79
CA THR A 102 2.53 0.86 4.78
C THR A 102 2.21 -0.63 5.03
N PHE A 103 3.04 -1.56 4.55
CA PHE A 103 2.73 -3.01 4.60
C PHE A 103 3.68 -3.84 5.47
N SER A 104 4.90 -3.39 5.68
CA SER A 104 5.87 -4.05 6.57
C SER A 104 5.77 -3.54 8.01
N THR A 105 4.56 -3.21 8.47
CA THR A 105 4.31 -2.96 9.90
C THR A 105 4.40 -4.27 10.69
N GLN A 106 5.55 -4.95 10.59
CA GLN A 106 6.07 -5.74 11.68
C GLN A 106 6.20 -4.76 12.83
N TRP A 107 5.55 -5.14 13.94
CA TRP A 107 5.69 -4.53 15.25
C TRP A 107 7.12 -4.79 15.76
N LEU A 108 8.12 -4.39 14.99
CA LEU A 108 9.52 -4.46 15.36
C LEU A 108 9.75 -3.28 16.29
N TRP A 109 9.66 -3.57 17.57
CA TRP A 109 9.87 -2.65 18.68
C TRP A 109 11.23 -1.93 18.65
N TRP A 110 12.15 -2.28 17.74
CA TRP A 110 13.49 -1.71 17.69
C TRP A 110 14.05 -1.71 16.25
N ASN A 111 14.08 -0.55 15.60
CA ASN A 111 14.91 -0.37 14.41
C ASN A 111 16.36 -0.12 14.86
N LEU A 112 17.34 -0.69 14.18
CA LEU A 112 18.77 -0.54 14.54
C LEU A 112 19.21 0.92 14.60
N GLN A 113 18.60 1.79 13.77
CA GLN A 113 18.82 3.23 13.80
C GLN A 113 18.33 3.89 15.10
N ASP A 114 17.21 3.42 15.68
CA ASP A 114 16.70 3.99 16.94
C ASP A 114 17.58 3.56 18.10
N ILE A 115 18.09 2.31 18.08
CA ILE A 115 19.03 1.80 19.07
C ILE A 115 20.32 2.62 19.06
N SER A 116 20.88 2.91 17.88
CA SER A 116 22.13 3.66 17.77
C SER A 116 21.99 5.13 18.20
N ILE A 117 20.88 5.78 17.84
CA ILE A 117 20.57 7.15 18.30
C ILE A 117 20.40 7.17 19.83
N THR A 118 19.67 6.20 20.38
CA THR A 118 19.43 6.10 21.82
C THR A 118 20.72 5.82 22.60
N ALA A 119 21.58 4.94 22.09
CA ALA A 119 22.87 4.64 22.69
C ALA A 119 23.80 5.86 22.68
N GLY A 120 23.86 6.61 21.56
CA GLY A 120 24.63 7.85 21.47
C GLY A 120 24.17 8.91 22.47
N LEU A 121 22.84 9.09 22.61
CA LEU A 121 22.28 10.02 23.58
C LEU A 121 22.52 9.60 25.03
N GLN A 122 22.55 8.29 25.33
CA GLN A 122 22.91 7.80 26.67
C GLN A 122 24.37 8.07 27.02
N VAL A 123 25.29 7.84 26.09
CA VAL A 123 26.72 8.15 26.30
C VAL A 123 26.90 9.65 26.54
N TYR A 124 26.24 10.49 25.74
CA TYR A 124 26.22 11.94 25.97
C TYR A 124 25.67 12.30 27.35
N ALA A 125 24.52 11.74 27.74
CA ALA A 125 23.91 12.02 29.03
C ALA A 125 24.77 11.60 30.22
N GLN A 126 25.56 10.53 30.05
CA GLN A 126 26.50 10.05 31.06
C GLN A 126 27.77 10.90 31.14
N LEU A 127 28.31 11.37 30.01
CA LEU A 127 29.49 12.26 29.97
C LEU A 127 29.25 13.62 30.64
N PHE A 128 28.05 14.17 30.48
CA PHE A 128 27.67 15.47 31.06
C PHE A 128 26.94 15.36 32.41
N ASN A 129 26.94 14.16 33.00
CA ASN A 129 26.35 13.85 34.30
C ASN A 129 24.90 14.34 34.49
N PHE A 130 24.09 14.20 33.45
CA PHE A 130 22.67 14.53 33.53
C PHE A 130 21.95 13.62 34.54
N GLY A 131 20.97 14.17 35.25
CA GLY A 131 20.15 13.41 36.21
C GLY A 131 19.37 12.26 35.55
N TYR A 132 19.03 11.24 36.34
CA TYR A 132 18.35 10.03 35.87
C TYR A 132 17.07 10.29 35.06
N SER A 133 16.29 11.32 35.41
CA SER A 133 15.07 11.71 34.69
C SER A 133 15.36 12.16 33.25
N TRP A 134 16.48 12.86 33.02
CA TRP A 134 16.92 13.28 31.68
C TRP A 134 17.45 12.11 30.86
N ARG A 135 18.19 11.18 31.50
CA ARG A 135 18.67 9.95 30.86
C ARG A 135 17.50 9.07 30.39
N PHE A 136 16.45 8.97 31.18
CA PHE A 136 15.22 8.27 30.77
C PHE A 136 14.53 9.01 29.61
N GLY A 137 14.46 10.35 29.68
CA GLY A 137 13.97 11.18 28.58
C GLY A 137 14.69 10.90 27.26
N PHE A 138 16.02 10.82 27.25
CA PHE A 138 16.81 10.51 26.06
C PHE A 138 16.61 9.09 25.51
N LEU A 139 16.13 8.15 26.33
CA LEU A 139 15.76 6.81 25.90
C LEU A 139 14.40 6.77 25.21
N VAL A 140 13.45 7.56 25.73
CA VAL A 140 12.04 7.53 25.27
C VAL A 140 11.78 8.54 24.15
N LEU A 141 12.46 9.68 24.13
CA LEU A 141 12.24 10.76 23.16
C LEU A 141 12.44 10.33 21.70
N PRO A 142 13.52 9.65 21.30
CA PRO A 142 13.70 9.21 19.92
C PRO A 142 12.58 8.27 19.47
N TYR A 143 12.14 7.40 20.37
CA TYR A 143 11.03 6.49 20.12
C TYR A 143 9.70 7.25 19.95
N CYS A 144 9.37 8.15 20.87
CA CYS A 144 8.16 8.97 20.77
C CYS A 144 8.16 9.88 19.54
N ALA A 145 9.30 10.52 19.23
CA ALA A 145 9.47 11.36 18.04
C ALA A 145 9.26 10.56 16.76
N ARG A 146 9.77 9.33 16.70
CA ARG A 146 9.55 8.43 15.57
C ARG A 146 8.10 7.98 15.46
N VAL A 147 7.48 7.53 16.55
CA VAL A 147 6.06 7.13 16.56
C VAL A 147 5.19 8.30 16.11
N PHE A 148 5.50 9.52 16.56
CA PHE A 148 4.81 10.73 16.12
C PHE A 148 5.05 11.03 14.64
N TYR A 149 6.28 10.91 14.16
CA TYR A 149 6.61 11.10 12.74
C TYR A 149 5.94 10.07 11.83
N ASP A 150 5.94 8.79 12.23
CA ASP A 150 5.28 7.71 11.51
C ASP A 150 3.76 7.88 11.54
N TYR A 151 3.19 8.37 12.64
CA TYR A 151 1.77 8.74 12.72
C TYR A 151 1.43 9.92 11.79
N ALA A 152 2.21 11.00 11.84
CA ALA A 152 2.01 12.19 11.01
C ALA A 152 2.14 11.88 9.51
N THR A 153 3.07 11.01 9.13
CA THR A 153 3.28 10.62 7.72
C THR A 153 2.42 9.44 7.28
N SER A 154 1.72 8.77 8.22
CA SER A 154 0.90 7.58 7.95
C SER A 154 -0.14 7.84 6.87
N TYR A 155 -0.85 8.97 6.96
CA TYR A 155 -1.90 9.31 6.01
C TYR A 155 -1.35 9.47 4.58
N GLN A 156 -0.26 10.24 4.44
CA GLN A 156 0.36 10.50 3.14
C GLN A 156 0.98 9.23 2.53
N ASN A 157 1.62 8.40 3.34
CA ASN A 157 2.17 7.12 2.89
C ASN A 157 1.06 6.16 2.44
N LYS A 158 -0.09 6.16 3.12
CA LYS A 158 -1.25 5.34 2.72
C LYS A 158 -1.86 5.84 1.41
N SER A 159 -2.05 7.16 1.25
CA SER A 159 -2.56 7.74 -0.02
C SER A 159 -1.68 7.35 -1.21
N ARG A 160 -0.36 7.53 -1.08
CA ARG A 160 0.60 7.17 -2.13
C ARG A 160 0.64 5.67 -2.41
N ALA A 161 0.47 4.84 -1.38
CA ALA A 161 0.32 3.41 -1.56
C ALA A 161 -0.96 3.07 -2.33
N VAL A 162 -2.10 3.70 -2.02
CA VAL A 162 -3.36 3.53 -2.76
C VAL A 162 -3.19 3.93 -4.22
N GLU A 163 -2.57 5.08 -4.50
CA GLU A 163 -2.26 5.54 -5.87
C GLU A 163 -1.44 4.49 -6.64
N PHE A 164 -0.38 3.96 -6.03
CA PHE A 164 0.42 2.91 -6.64
C PHE A 164 -0.39 1.63 -6.91
N LEU A 165 -1.21 1.17 -5.95
CA LEU A 165 -2.00 -0.05 -6.13
C LEU A 165 -3.01 0.12 -7.27
N ASN A 166 -3.69 1.26 -7.31
CA ASN A 166 -4.63 1.58 -8.38
C ASN A 166 -3.93 1.64 -9.74
N TRP A 167 -2.76 2.28 -9.81
CA TRP A 167 -1.94 2.29 -11.01
C TRP A 167 -1.54 0.86 -11.43
N ALA A 168 -1.08 0.01 -10.49
CA ALA A 168 -0.66 -1.36 -10.78
C ALA A 168 -1.82 -2.23 -11.30
N ILE A 169 -3.03 -2.05 -10.76
CA ILE A 169 -4.23 -2.74 -11.26
C ILE A 169 -4.50 -2.35 -12.71
N GLN A 170 -4.47 -1.05 -13.02
CA GLN A 170 -4.72 -0.58 -14.38
C GLN A 170 -3.62 -1.01 -15.34
N TYR A 171 -2.35 -1.01 -14.89
CA TYR A 171 -1.22 -1.52 -15.66
C TYR A 171 -1.43 -2.99 -16.05
N ARG A 172 -1.84 -3.86 -15.12
CA ARG A 172 -2.12 -5.27 -15.41
C ARG A 172 -3.30 -5.46 -16.34
N LYS A 173 -4.38 -4.70 -16.14
CA LYS A 173 -5.55 -4.72 -17.04
C LYS A 173 -5.13 -4.37 -18.46
N ALA A 174 -4.47 -3.24 -18.65
CA ALA A 174 -3.99 -2.79 -19.95
C ALA A 174 -3.05 -3.84 -20.59
N LYS A 175 -2.03 -4.31 -19.85
CA LYS A 175 -1.10 -5.32 -20.35
C LYS A 175 -1.80 -6.62 -20.76
N SER A 176 -2.78 -7.08 -19.99
CA SER A 176 -3.57 -8.27 -20.34
C SER A 176 -4.44 -8.07 -21.58
N GLN A 177 -4.96 -6.86 -21.80
CA GLN A 177 -5.74 -6.52 -22.99
C GLN A 177 -4.86 -6.43 -24.25
N ILE A 178 -3.61 -5.95 -24.12
CA ILE A 178 -2.61 -5.94 -25.20
C ILE A 178 -2.29 -7.38 -25.60
N GLU A 179 -1.97 -8.25 -24.63
CA GLU A 179 -1.64 -9.65 -24.88
C GLU A 179 -2.78 -10.43 -25.56
N ARG A 180 -4.03 -10.06 -25.28
CA ARG A 180 -5.22 -10.66 -25.88
C ARG A 180 -5.56 -10.11 -27.28
N GLY A 181 -4.79 -9.15 -27.79
CA GLY A 181 -5.05 -8.50 -29.08
C GLY A 181 -6.36 -7.70 -29.12
N SER A 182 -6.86 -7.29 -27.95
CA SER A 182 -8.16 -6.63 -27.79
C SER A 182 -8.10 -5.10 -27.88
N LEU A 183 -6.92 -4.54 -28.13
CA LEU A 183 -6.68 -3.09 -28.15
C LEU A 183 -6.37 -2.60 -29.56
N ASP A 184 -6.92 -1.43 -29.89
CA ASP A 184 -6.57 -0.68 -31.10
C ASP A 184 -5.06 -0.34 -31.08
N PRO A 185 -4.30 -0.61 -32.17
CA PRO A 185 -2.86 -0.31 -32.26
C PRO A 185 -2.47 1.11 -31.83
N GLN A 186 -3.32 2.11 -32.08
CA GLN A 186 -3.06 3.50 -31.67
C GLN A 186 -3.08 3.70 -30.14
N VAL A 187 -3.88 2.91 -29.43
CA VAL A 187 -3.95 2.93 -27.96
C VAL A 187 -2.74 2.23 -27.36
N VAL A 188 -2.28 1.16 -27.99
CA VAL A 188 -1.04 0.46 -27.59
C VAL A 188 0.17 1.39 -27.69
N GLU A 189 0.28 2.19 -28.76
CA GLU A 189 1.36 3.15 -28.96
C GLU A 189 1.30 4.30 -27.92
N ARG A 190 0.11 4.83 -27.62
CA ARG A 190 -0.08 5.85 -26.57
C ARG A 190 0.24 5.33 -25.17
N TYR A 191 -0.14 4.09 -24.86
CA TYR A 191 0.25 3.44 -23.60
C TYR A 191 1.76 3.25 -23.51
N GLN A 192 2.41 2.73 -24.55
CA GLN A 192 3.86 2.57 -24.59
C GLN A 192 4.60 3.92 -24.43
N ALA A 193 4.08 4.98 -25.06
CA ALA A 193 4.62 6.35 -24.93
C ALA A 193 4.43 6.93 -23.52
N LEU A 194 3.30 6.66 -22.85
CA LEU A 194 3.05 7.07 -21.47
C LEU A 194 4.07 6.47 -20.49
N PHE A 195 4.39 5.18 -20.65
CA PHE A 195 5.37 4.49 -19.80
C PHE A 195 6.84 4.84 -20.13
N GLY A 196 7.10 5.47 -21.29
CA GLY A 196 8.41 6.00 -21.65
C GLY A 196 8.65 7.45 -21.22
N SER A 197 7.61 8.19 -20.79
CA SER A 197 7.72 9.63 -20.51
C SER A 197 7.96 9.91 -19.01
N VAL A 198 9.19 10.29 -18.67
CA VAL A 198 9.69 10.56 -17.30
C VAL A 198 9.12 11.85 -16.66
N LYS A 199 8.21 12.57 -17.34
CA LYS A 199 7.86 13.96 -16.99
C LYS A 199 6.44 14.18 -16.44
N LYS A 200 5.60 13.16 -16.33
CA LYS A 200 4.21 13.32 -15.86
C LYS A 200 4.09 12.95 -14.38
N GLY A 201 3.36 13.77 -13.61
CA GLY A 201 3.13 13.51 -12.20
C GLY A 201 2.28 12.23 -11.98
N PRO A 202 2.35 11.60 -10.79
CA PRO A 202 1.63 10.34 -10.51
C PRO A 202 0.13 10.40 -10.80
N LEU A 203 -0.49 11.52 -10.44
CA LEU A 203 -1.90 11.82 -10.70
C LEU A 203 -2.23 11.96 -12.19
N GLN A 204 -1.31 12.50 -13.00
CA GLN A 204 -1.50 12.63 -14.45
C GLN A 204 -1.34 11.30 -15.17
N VAL A 205 -0.35 10.48 -14.76
CA VAL A 205 -0.21 9.13 -15.32
C VAL A 205 -1.43 8.28 -14.95
N TYR A 206 -1.93 8.39 -13.72
CA TYR A 206 -3.18 7.74 -13.33
C TYR A 206 -4.38 8.26 -14.13
N ALA A 207 -4.56 9.58 -14.25
CA ALA A 207 -5.65 10.17 -15.02
C ALA A 207 -5.59 9.75 -16.50
N ASP A 208 -4.42 9.76 -17.12
CA ASP A 208 -4.22 9.35 -18.52
C ASP A 208 -4.52 7.85 -18.70
N VAL A 209 -4.13 7.00 -17.74
CA VAL A 209 -4.41 5.56 -17.76
C VAL A 209 -5.90 5.27 -17.54
N VAL A 210 -6.57 6.03 -16.67
CA VAL A 210 -8.02 5.94 -16.43
C VAL A 210 -8.81 6.46 -17.62
N GLU A 211 -8.38 7.57 -18.23
CA GLU A 211 -8.97 8.16 -19.43
C GLU A 211 -8.88 7.18 -20.61
N LEU A 212 -7.72 6.56 -20.81
CA LEU A 212 -7.56 5.54 -21.84
C LEU A 212 -8.43 4.30 -21.56
N ALA A 213 -8.57 3.89 -20.30
CA ALA A 213 -9.43 2.78 -19.92
C ALA A 213 -10.93 3.08 -20.08
N THR A 214 -11.36 4.33 -19.83
CA THR A 214 -12.76 4.78 -19.98
C THR A 214 -13.14 5.07 -21.42
N GLN A 215 -12.21 5.58 -22.24
CA GLN A 215 -12.42 5.73 -23.69
C GLN A 215 -12.66 4.39 -24.40
N GLN A 216 -12.16 3.28 -23.84
CA GLN A 216 -12.35 1.94 -24.41
C GLN A 216 -13.52 1.15 -23.81
N ASN A 217 -14.04 1.57 -22.66
CA ASN A 217 -15.24 1.00 -22.04
C ASN A 217 -16.07 2.14 -21.43
N PRO A 218 -17.01 2.73 -22.20
CA PRO A 218 -17.82 3.86 -21.73
C PRO A 218 -18.83 3.49 -20.62
N ASN A 219 -18.90 2.21 -20.23
CA ASN A 219 -19.83 1.68 -19.22
C ASN A 219 -19.14 1.28 -17.90
N LEU A 220 -17.92 1.77 -17.63
CA LEU A 220 -17.24 1.65 -16.33
C LEU A 220 -17.44 2.88 -15.47
#